data_AF-A0A835HMQ5-F1
#
_entry.id   AF-A0A835HMQ5-F1
#
_cell.length_a   1.000
_cell.length_b   1.000
_cell.length_c   1.000
_cell.angle_alpha   90.00
_cell.angle_beta   90.00
_cell.angle_gamma   90.00
#
_symmetry.space_group_name_H-M   'P 1'
#
loop_
_entity.id
_entity.type
_entity.pdbx_description
1 polymer ?
#
loop_
_entity_poly.entity_id
_entity_poly.type
_entity_poly.pdbx_seq_one_letter_code
_entity_poly.pdbx_strand_id
1 'polypeptide(L)'
;MMPAIENNRLFILAFHDLLLPFIKKINSLPGRISYVSRTVFFYNKGVLHPITIELSVPLPSLSINKRVYYTHGHVATKYWIWKLAKAHVCSNDAGVHQLGNHWLRTHACMEPYIIATHRQLSSMHPIYKLLHPHMRYTLEINAVAHQILINGGGIIEECFSPGKYAMELSSAAYKRTQSFEINSLGVRVEDSSMPGGVRLLIEDYPYAADGLLVWSELEIRPKPMLHISIQNTTASPPMWSSKLGGMRSRAKVTTTNGMRHGDLNYKPRKICLTAFLSSIPTQLQARKVMAVQDTLSTHFPDEEYVGQQHHLHNHWIDDTEILRLSRKFISELEEVEDIINTRNKDIRLNLG
;
A
#
# COMPACT_ATOMS: atom_id res chain seq x y z
N MET A 1 23.54 -18.94 -7.14
CA MET A 1 22.26 -18.24 -7.42
C MET A 1 21.15 -19.24 -7.69
N MET A 2 21.33 -20.21 -8.60
CA MET A 2 20.34 -21.28 -8.90
C MET A 2 19.70 -21.92 -7.64
N PRO A 3 20.45 -22.38 -6.62
CA PRO A 3 19.81 -22.96 -5.42
C PRO A 3 18.92 -22.00 -4.63
N ALA A 4 19.18 -20.69 -4.69
CA ALA A 4 18.36 -19.68 -4.01
C ALA A 4 17.07 -19.36 -4.78
N ILE A 5 17.06 -19.56 -6.11
CA ILE A 5 15.85 -19.48 -6.95
C ILE A 5 15.00 -20.73 -6.71
N GLU A 6 15.61 -21.91 -6.82
CA GLU A 6 14.97 -23.22 -6.62
C GLU A 6 14.33 -23.36 -5.22
N ASN A 7 14.97 -22.79 -4.19
CA ASN A 7 14.44 -22.78 -2.82
C ASN A 7 13.54 -21.57 -2.50
N ASN A 8 13.07 -20.79 -3.49
CA ASN A 8 12.19 -19.62 -3.31
C ASN A 8 12.71 -18.56 -2.31
N ARG A 9 14.04 -18.34 -2.25
CA ARG A 9 14.69 -17.41 -1.29
C ARG A 9 15.09 -16.07 -1.89
N LEU A 10 14.76 -15.79 -3.16
CA LEU A 10 15.02 -14.50 -3.81
C LEU A 10 13.73 -13.74 -4.07
N PHE A 11 13.69 -12.49 -3.59
CA PHE A 11 12.53 -11.61 -3.68
C PHE A 11 12.92 -10.31 -4.37
N ILE A 12 12.00 -9.70 -5.12
CA ILE A 12 12.28 -8.47 -5.88
C ILE A 12 11.25 -7.39 -5.53
N LEU A 13 11.76 -6.23 -5.14
CA LEU A 13 11.00 -4.98 -5.11
C LEU A 13 11.27 -4.23 -6.42
N ALA A 14 10.30 -4.20 -7.33
CA ALA A 14 10.46 -3.62 -8.66
C ALA A 14 9.46 -2.47 -8.89
N PHE A 15 9.99 -1.25 -9.01
CA PHE A 15 9.22 -0.10 -9.49
C PHE A 15 9.48 0.20 -10.97
N HIS A 16 10.39 -0.56 -11.59
CA HIS A 16 10.86 -0.40 -12.98
C HIS A 16 9.74 -0.06 -13.96
N ASP A 17 8.77 -0.96 -14.13
CA ASP A 17 7.84 -0.85 -15.25
C ASP A 17 6.83 0.28 -15.07
N LEU A 18 6.49 0.62 -13.82
CA LEU A 18 5.56 1.71 -13.49
C LEU A 18 6.22 3.09 -13.62
N LEU A 19 7.45 3.25 -13.13
CA LEU A 19 8.12 4.56 -13.04
C LEU A 19 8.94 4.92 -14.29
N LEU A 20 9.41 3.94 -15.07
CA LEU A 20 10.25 4.20 -16.25
C LEU A 20 9.60 5.15 -17.29
N PRO A 21 8.29 5.08 -17.60
CA PRO A 21 7.65 6.06 -18.49
C PRO A 21 7.69 7.50 -17.97
N PHE A 22 7.77 7.69 -16.65
CA PHE A 22 7.70 8.99 -15.99
C PHE A 22 9.07 9.61 -15.72
N ILE A 23 10.13 8.81 -15.61
CA ILE A 23 11.41 9.29 -15.08
C ILE A 23 12.05 10.41 -15.91
N LYS A 24 11.86 10.42 -17.23
CA LYS A 24 12.31 11.52 -18.11
C LYS A 24 11.55 12.83 -17.82
N LYS A 25 10.23 12.74 -17.58
CA LYS A 25 9.39 13.88 -17.19
C LYS A 25 9.82 14.40 -15.81
N ILE A 26 9.98 13.50 -14.84
CA ILE A 26 10.39 13.84 -13.46
C ILE A 26 11.74 14.55 -13.44
N ASN A 27 12.74 14.03 -14.17
CA ASN A 27 14.09 14.62 -14.21
C ASN A 27 14.18 15.89 -15.07
N SER A 28 13.12 16.29 -15.79
CA SER A 28 13.03 17.61 -16.42
C SER A 28 12.53 18.71 -15.46
N LEU A 29 12.08 18.35 -14.26
CA LEU A 29 11.66 19.31 -13.25
C LEU A 29 12.89 19.94 -12.55
N PRO A 30 12.90 21.26 -12.31
CA PRO A 30 13.99 21.91 -11.57
C PRO A 30 14.21 21.30 -10.18
N GLY A 31 15.48 21.07 -9.82
CA GLY A 31 15.85 20.58 -8.49
C GLY A 31 15.51 19.12 -8.19
N ARG A 32 15.31 18.28 -9.22
CA ARG A 32 14.97 16.86 -9.06
C ARG A 32 15.88 15.94 -9.87
N ILE A 33 16.38 14.91 -9.21
CA ILE A 33 17.14 13.81 -9.82
C ILE A 33 16.64 12.52 -9.20
N SER A 34 15.90 11.74 -9.99
CA SER A 34 15.40 10.42 -9.62
C SER A 34 15.95 9.37 -10.58
N TYR A 35 16.21 8.17 -10.05
CA TYR A 35 16.32 6.96 -10.86
C TYR A 35 15.07 6.11 -10.66
N VAL A 36 14.92 5.10 -11.50
CA VAL A 36 13.97 4.02 -11.28
C VAL A 36 14.70 2.81 -10.74
N SER A 37 14.19 2.23 -9.65
CA SER A 37 14.88 1.20 -8.91
C SER A 37 14.25 -0.19 -9.04
N ARG A 38 15.12 -1.20 -8.95
CA ARG A 38 14.79 -2.61 -8.69
C ARG A 38 15.75 -3.14 -7.64
N THR A 39 15.23 -3.62 -6.51
CA THR A 39 16.01 -4.18 -5.41
C THR A 39 15.80 -5.68 -5.33
N VAL A 40 16.88 -6.44 -5.24
CA VAL A 40 16.81 -7.89 -4.99
C VAL A 40 17.16 -8.14 -3.52
N PHE A 41 16.34 -8.95 -2.88
CA PHE A 41 16.50 -9.41 -1.50
C PHE A 41 16.76 -10.91 -1.48
N PHE A 42 17.57 -11.35 -0.52
CA PHE A 42 17.78 -12.75 -0.18
C PHE A 42 17.17 -13.02 1.20
N TYR A 43 16.29 -14.03 1.28
CA TYR A 43 15.64 -14.46 2.51
C TYR A 43 16.48 -15.53 3.20
N ASN A 44 16.84 -15.28 4.45
CA ASN A 44 17.67 -16.19 5.24
C ASN A 44 17.34 -16.04 6.74
N LYS A 45 17.15 -17.16 7.44
CA LYS A 45 16.89 -17.20 8.89
C LYS A 45 15.80 -16.19 9.36
N GLY A 46 14.68 -16.11 8.64
CA GLY A 46 13.57 -15.18 8.95
C GLY A 46 13.72 -13.76 8.38
N VAL A 47 14.91 -13.35 7.92
CA VAL A 47 15.17 -11.94 7.54
C VAL A 47 15.37 -11.78 6.03
N LEU A 48 14.83 -10.67 5.48
CA LEU A 48 15.08 -10.24 4.10
C LEU A 48 16.28 -9.29 4.02
N HIS A 49 17.40 -9.78 3.49
CA HIS A 49 18.60 -8.97 3.28
C HIS A 49 18.66 -8.38 1.86
N PRO A 50 18.73 -7.05 1.67
CA PRO A 50 18.92 -6.46 0.35
C PRO A 50 20.34 -6.74 -0.17
N ILE A 51 20.45 -7.49 -1.27
CA ILE A 51 21.74 -7.92 -1.83
C ILE A 51 22.26 -7.02 -2.96
N THR A 52 21.36 -6.46 -3.78
CA THR A 52 21.72 -5.52 -4.86
C THR A 52 20.58 -4.57 -5.19
N ILE A 53 20.94 -3.36 -5.61
CA ILE A 53 20.02 -2.33 -6.10
C ILE A 53 20.44 -1.95 -7.52
N GLU A 54 19.57 -2.19 -8.48
CA GLU A 54 19.64 -1.63 -9.83
C GLU A 54 19.00 -0.24 -9.81
N LEU A 55 19.73 0.78 -10.27
CA LEU A 55 19.16 2.08 -10.63
C LEU A 55 19.23 2.29 -12.13
N SER A 56 18.09 2.62 -12.72
CA SER A 56 17.88 2.82 -14.15
C SER A 56 17.54 4.27 -14.47
N VAL A 57 18.12 4.80 -15.55
CA VAL A 57 17.70 6.05 -16.20
C VAL A 57 17.79 5.90 -17.74
N PRO A 58 16.79 6.35 -18.52
CA PRO A 58 16.86 6.37 -19.97
C PRO A 58 18.01 7.25 -20.46
N LEU A 59 18.82 6.77 -21.40
CA LEU A 59 19.78 7.62 -22.10
C LEU A 59 19.09 8.32 -23.28
N PRO A 60 19.23 9.65 -23.46
CA PRO A 60 18.62 10.34 -24.59
C PRO A 60 19.24 9.99 -25.96
N SER A 61 20.51 9.54 -25.98
CA SER A 61 21.33 9.38 -27.20
C SER A 61 21.41 7.96 -27.74
N LEU A 62 20.94 6.97 -26.97
CA LEU A 62 20.93 5.55 -27.31
C LEU A 62 19.60 5.01 -26.81
N SER A 63 18.90 4.17 -27.59
CA SER A 63 17.61 3.56 -27.23
C SER A 63 17.74 2.47 -26.15
N ILE A 64 18.54 2.75 -25.11
CA ILE A 64 19.07 1.85 -24.09
C ILE A 64 18.98 2.59 -22.75
N ASN A 65 18.45 1.92 -21.72
CA ASN A 65 18.49 2.46 -20.36
C ASN A 65 19.89 2.28 -19.77
N LYS A 66 20.48 3.33 -19.19
CA LYS A 66 21.66 3.18 -18.33
C LYS A 66 21.21 2.50 -17.04
N ARG A 67 21.71 1.28 -16.82
CA ARG A 67 21.49 0.49 -15.61
C ARG A 67 22.80 0.43 -14.83
N VAL A 68 22.76 0.74 -13.55
CA VAL A 68 23.91 0.61 -12.65
C VAL A 68 23.50 -0.20 -11.44
N TYR A 69 24.32 -1.18 -11.08
CA TYR A 69 24.09 -2.09 -9.96
C TYR A 69 24.98 -1.69 -8.78
N TYR A 70 24.36 -1.59 -7.60
CA TYR A 70 25.02 -1.23 -6.35
C TYR A 70 24.87 -2.35 -5.35
N THR A 71 25.94 -2.65 -4.62
CA THR A 71 25.98 -3.65 -3.55
C THR A 71 26.51 -3.02 -2.27
N HIS A 72 26.29 -3.69 -1.13
CA HIS A 72 26.85 -3.23 0.14
C HIS A 72 28.38 -3.27 0.12
N GLY A 73 29.02 -2.32 0.81
CA GLY A 73 30.47 -2.28 0.96
C GLY A 73 30.91 -1.41 2.14
N HIS A 74 31.92 -1.89 2.87
CA HIS A 74 32.36 -1.30 4.14
C HIS A 74 33.31 -0.11 4.00
N VAL A 75 33.94 0.07 2.83
CA VAL A 75 34.78 1.25 2.53
C VAL A 75 33.88 2.49 2.40
N ALA A 76 34.22 3.60 3.07
CA ALA A 76 33.39 4.79 3.22
C ALA A 76 32.65 5.25 1.94
N THR A 77 33.35 5.35 0.79
CA THR A 77 32.72 5.73 -0.48
C THR A 77 31.65 4.72 -0.94
N LYS A 78 31.91 3.41 -0.81
CA LYS A 78 30.93 2.36 -1.16
C LYS A 78 29.76 2.35 -0.18
N TYR A 79 30.01 2.60 1.12
CA TYR A 79 28.97 2.73 2.13
C TYR A 79 27.99 3.87 1.82
N TRP A 80 28.50 5.06 1.49
CA TRP A 80 27.66 6.21 1.15
C TRP A 80 26.94 6.03 -0.19
N ILE A 81 27.59 5.42 -1.20
CA ILE A 81 26.92 5.01 -2.45
C ILE A 81 25.76 4.06 -2.15
N TRP A 82 25.95 3.05 -1.29
CA TRP A 82 24.89 2.12 -0.90
C TRP A 82 23.75 2.81 -0.15
N LYS A 83 24.05 3.72 0.78
CA LYS A 83 23.03 4.55 1.47
C LYS A 83 22.25 5.40 0.47
N LEU A 84 22.92 6.00 -0.52
CA LEU A 84 22.30 6.82 -1.56
C LEU A 84 21.45 5.98 -2.52
N ALA A 85 21.90 4.78 -2.89
CA ALA A 85 21.11 3.84 -3.68
C ALA A 85 19.85 3.40 -2.93
N LYS A 86 19.96 3.11 -1.62
CA LYS A 86 18.79 2.87 -0.77
C LYS A 86 17.85 4.07 -0.74
N ALA A 87 18.35 5.30 -0.61
CA ALA A 87 17.53 6.51 -0.62
C ALA A 87 16.73 6.69 -1.94
N HIS A 88 17.26 6.26 -3.09
CA HIS A 88 16.49 6.23 -4.36
C HIS A 88 15.38 5.16 -4.35
N VAL A 89 15.64 3.96 -3.82
CA VAL A 89 14.62 2.90 -3.65
C VAL A 89 13.49 3.39 -2.75
N CYS A 90 13.88 3.90 -1.58
CA CYS A 90 13.07 4.59 -0.59
C CYS A 90 12.19 5.69 -1.20
N SER A 91 12.75 6.59 -2.01
CA SER A 91 11.98 7.64 -2.70
C SER A 91 11.03 7.11 -3.78
N ASN A 92 11.36 6.00 -4.44
CA ASN A 92 10.44 5.34 -5.38
C ASN A 92 9.27 4.70 -4.62
N ASP A 93 9.57 3.98 -3.53
CA ASP A 93 8.59 3.32 -2.66
C ASP A 93 7.60 4.34 -2.09
N ALA A 94 8.07 5.43 -1.47
CA ALA A 94 7.19 6.46 -0.92
C ALA A 94 6.25 7.09 -1.96
N GLY A 95 6.71 7.26 -3.20
CA GLY A 95 5.87 7.74 -4.31
C GLY A 95 4.80 6.73 -4.75
N VAL A 96 5.18 5.46 -4.92
CA VAL A 96 4.24 4.37 -5.29
C VAL A 96 3.29 4.03 -4.16
N HIS A 97 3.76 4.09 -2.91
CA HIS A 97 2.98 3.96 -1.69
C HIS A 97 1.87 5.01 -1.66
N GLN A 98 2.22 6.30 -1.61
CA GLN A 98 1.22 7.35 -1.43
C GLN A 98 0.26 7.47 -2.61
N LEU A 99 0.74 7.34 -3.85
CA LEU A 99 -0.08 7.58 -5.05
C LEU A 99 -0.84 6.33 -5.53
N GLY A 100 -0.23 5.15 -5.37
CA GLY A 100 -0.78 3.89 -5.89
C GLY A 100 -1.42 3.03 -4.81
N ASN A 101 -0.76 2.83 -3.67
CA ASN A 101 -1.22 1.92 -2.62
C ASN A 101 -2.20 2.55 -1.63
N HIS A 102 -1.96 3.81 -1.28
CA HIS A 102 -2.80 4.59 -0.40
C HIS A 102 -3.88 5.30 -1.23
N TRP A 103 -3.61 6.49 -1.76
CA TRP A 103 -4.58 7.31 -2.49
C TRP A 103 -5.43 6.54 -3.51
N LEU A 104 -4.80 5.87 -4.48
CA LEU A 104 -5.57 5.21 -5.54
C LEU A 104 -6.38 4.02 -5.00
N ARG A 105 -5.72 3.09 -4.32
CA ARG A 105 -6.30 1.77 -3.99
C ARG A 105 -7.23 1.77 -2.77
N THR A 106 -7.18 2.78 -1.90
CA THR A 106 -8.18 2.99 -0.84
C THR A 106 -9.12 4.13 -1.25
N HIS A 107 -8.69 5.38 -1.11
CA HIS A 107 -9.50 6.58 -1.27
C HIS A 107 -10.25 6.67 -2.60
N ALA A 108 -9.51 6.73 -3.72
CA ALA A 108 -10.10 6.99 -5.03
C ALA A 108 -10.90 5.81 -5.60
N CYS A 109 -10.50 4.57 -5.28
CA CYS A 109 -11.23 3.38 -5.69
C CYS A 109 -12.50 3.13 -4.86
N MET A 110 -12.56 3.53 -3.59
CA MET A 110 -13.78 3.36 -2.76
C MET A 110 -14.89 4.34 -3.12
N GLU A 111 -14.55 5.59 -3.43
CA GLU A 111 -15.51 6.67 -3.71
C GLU A 111 -16.62 6.30 -4.73
N PRO A 112 -16.34 5.67 -5.89
CA PRO A 112 -17.38 5.18 -6.79
C PRO A 112 -18.37 4.17 -6.18
N TYR A 113 -17.93 3.29 -5.26
CA TYR A 113 -18.81 2.33 -4.59
C TYR A 113 -19.73 3.04 -3.58
N ILE A 114 -19.23 4.08 -2.90
CA ILE A 114 -20.02 4.91 -1.99
C ILE A 114 -21.10 5.66 -2.77
N ILE A 115 -20.70 6.35 -3.84
CA ILE A 115 -21.62 7.09 -4.72
C ILE A 115 -22.68 6.14 -5.31
N ALA A 116 -22.29 4.95 -5.78
CA ALA A 116 -23.23 3.95 -6.30
C ALA A 116 -24.20 3.45 -5.21
N THR A 117 -23.70 3.16 -4.01
CA THR A 117 -24.51 2.67 -2.88
C THR A 117 -25.57 3.68 -2.49
N HIS A 118 -25.20 4.94 -2.22
CA HIS A 118 -26.16 5.99 -1.86
C HIS A 118 -27.12 6.36 -3.00
N ARG A 119 -26.74 6.16 -4.27
CA ARG A 119 -27.62 6.47 -5.42
C ARG A 119 -28.56 5.35 -5.81
N GLN A 120 -28.27 4.09 -5.46
CA GLN A 120 -28.98 2.91 -6.00
C GLN A 120 -29.59 2.01 -4.94
N LEU A 121 -29.17 2.12 -3.68
CA LEU A 121 -29.73 1.36 -2.56
C LEU A 121 -30.45 2.33 -1.61
N SER A 122 -31.69 2.00 -1.25
CA SER A 122 -32.42 2.69 -0.18
C SER A 122 -31.66 2.54 1.15
N SER A 123 -31.77 3.51 2.06
CA SER A 123 -31.25 3.39 3.43
C SER A 123 -31.86 2.20 4.20
N MET A 124 -33.05 1.74 3.78
CA MET A 124 -33.68 0.54 4.32
C MET A 124 -33.12 -0.77 3.74
N HIS A 125 -32.38 -0.72 2.63
CA HIS A 125 -31.86 -1.90 1.94
C HIS A 125 -30.78 -2.57 2.80
N PRO A 126 -30.84 -3.90 3.04
CA PRO A 126 -29.87 -4.57 3.91
C PRO A 126 -28.41 -4.38 3.50
N ILE A 127 -28.11 -4.43 2.19
CA ILE A 127 -26.76 -4.16 1.66
C ILE A 127 -26.30 -2.72 1.94
N TYR A 128 -27.20 -1.72 1.94
CA TYR A 128 -26.84 -0.37 2.33
C TYR A 128 -26.43 -0.35 3.81
N LYS A 129 -27.23 -0.96 4.68
CA LYS A 129 -26.97 -1.02 6.13
C LYS A 129 -25.65 -1.73 6.46
N LEU A 130 -25.34 -2.81 5.74
CA LEU A 130 -24.07 -3.54 5.86
C LEU A 130 -22.87 -2.71 5.40
N LEU A 131 -22.98 -1.99 4.28
CA LEU A 131 -21.86 -1.23 3.72
C LEU A 131 -21.64 0.13 4.38
N HIS A 132 -22.69 0.78 4.87
CA HIS A 132 -22.67 2.18 5.35
C HIS A 132 -21.58 2.49 6.39
N PRO A 133 -21.33 1.67 7.43
CA PRO A 133 -20.23 1.92 8.37
C PRO A 133 -18.85 2.01 7.68
N HIS A 134 -18.64 1.22 6.62
CA HIS A 134 -17.39 1.17 5.86
C HIS A 134 -17.23 2.30 4.83
N MET A 135 -18.16 3.25 4.78
CA MET A 135 -18.15 4.41 3.87
C MET A 135 -17.87 5.73 4.59
N ARG A 136 -17.85 5.70 5.93
CA ARG A 136 -17.73 6.86 6.80
C ARG A 136 -16.52 7.73 6.45
N TYR A 137 -16.73 9.04 6.42
CA TYR A 137 -15.75 10.10 6.15
C TYR A 137 -14.93 10.02 4.85
N THR A 138 -15.14 9.00 4.00
CA THR A 138 -14.29 8.78 2.82
C THR A 138 -14.54 9.84 1.74
N LEU A 139 -15.79 10.29 1.54
CA LEU A 139 -16.07 11.36 0.57
C LEU A 139 -15.55 12.71 1.07
N GLU A 140 -15.67 12.97 2.37
CA GLU A 140 -15.24 14.18 3.04
C GLU A 140 -13.71 14.34 2.99
N ILE A 141 -12.96 13.29 3.36
CA ILE A 141 -11.49 13.33 3.29
C ILE A 141 -10.99 13.38 1.85
N ASN A 142 -11.65 12.71 0.90
CA ASN A 142 -11.31 12.82 -0.52
C ASN A 142 -11.51 14.26 -1.03
N ALA A 143 -12.64 14.90 -0.69
CA ALA A 143 -12.92 16.29 -1.06
C ALA A 143 -11.87 17.26 -0.49
N VAL A 144 -11.44 17.08 0.76
CA VAL A 144 -10.34 17.87 1.36
C VAL A 144 -9.00 17.57 0.66
N ALA A 145 -8.68 16.29 0.40
CA ALA A 145 -7.46 15.90 -0.31
C ALA A 145 -7.38 16.52 -1.71
N HIS A 146 -8.50 16.60 -2.43
CA HIS A 146 -8.63 17.30 -3.71
C HIS A 146 -8.34 18.80 -3.64
N GLN A 147 -8.50 19.44 -2.48
CA GLN A 147 -8.28 20.88 -2.29
C GLN A 147 -6.86 21.23 -1.85
N ILE A 148 -6.24 20.43 -0.96
CA ILE A 148 -4.97 20.80 -0.29
C ILE A 148 -3.81 19.79 -0.47
N LEU A 149 -4.11 18.54 -0.82
CA LEU A 149 -3.12 17.45 -0.81
C LEU A 149 -2.64 17.10 -2.22
N ILE A 150 -3.56 16.79 -3.14
CA ILE A 150 -3.29 16.29 -4.50
C ILE A 150 -3.62 17.30 -5.61
N ASN A 151 -4.00 18.52 -5.26
CA ASN A 151 -4.18 19.63 -6.21
C ASN A 151 -2.84 20.06 -6.85
N GLY A 152 -2.94 20.83 -7.95
CA GLY A 152 -1.77 21.50 -8.53
C GLY A 152 -1.12 22.44 -7.52
N GLY A 153 0.19 22.27 -7.28
CA GLY A 153 0.92 22.96 -6.22
C GLY A 153 0.63 22.47 -4.79
N GLY A 154 -0.18 21.41 -4.63
CA GLY A 154 -0.47 20.77 -3.35
C GLY A 154 0.73 20.03 -2.75
N ILE A 155 0.58 19.57 -1.51
CA ILE A 155 1.68 19.00 -0.71
C ILE A 155 2.33 17.78 -1.40
N ILE A 156 1.55 16.97 -2.11
CA ILE A 156 2.05 15.83 -2.88
C ILE A 156 2.98 16.28 -4.01
N GLU A 157 2.60 17.28 -4.81
CA GLU A 157 3.44 17.78 -5.90
C GLU A 157 4.71 18.46 -5.36
N GLU A 158 4.61 19.22 -4.27
CA GLU A 158 5.75 19.89 -3.66
C GLU A 158 6.77 18.91 -3.06
N CYS A 159 6.32 17.81 -2.44
CA CYS A 159 7.16 17.01 -1.55
C CYS A 159 7.53 15.61 -2.06
N PHE A 160 6.80 15.04 -3.03
CA PHE A 160 7.07 13.70 -3.57
C PHE A 160 7.69 13.77 -4.96
N SER A 161 8.65 12.88 -5.25
CA SER A 161 9.47 12.91 -6.48
C SER A 161 8.70 13.06 -7.80
N PRO A 162 7.52 12.44 -8.02
CA PRO A 162 6.73 12.63 -9.24
C PRO A 162 6.34 14.09 -9.54
N GLY A 163 6.22 14.95 -8.53
CA GLY A 163 5.85 16.35 -8.70
C GLY A 163 4.51 16.51 -9.39
N LYS A 164 4.40 17.45 -10.33
CA LYS A 164 3.20 17.68 -11.16
C LYS A 164 2.75 16.49 -12.02
N TYR A 165 3.50 15.39 -12.03
CA TYR A 165 3.12 14.14 -12.70
C TYR A 165 2.54 13.11 -11.73
N ALA A 166 2.31 13.47 -10.45
CA ALA A 166 1.80 12.56 -9.41
C ALA A 166 0.45 11.94 -9.75
N MET A 167 -0.54 12.74 -10.17
CA MET A 167 -1.86 12.22 -10.56
C MET A 167 -1.84 11.49 -11.91
N GLU A 168 -0.96 11.89 -12.85
CA GLU A 168 -0.72 11.14 -14.10
C GLU A 168 -0.18 9.73 -13.80
N LEU A 169 0.74 9.63 -12.83
CA LEU A 169 1.32 8.37 -12.37
C LEU A 169 0.30 7.49 -11.64
N SER A 170 -0.56 8.09 -10.81
CA SER A 170 -1.69 7.38 -10.19
C SER A 170 -2.65 6.81 -11.25
N SER A 171 -3.04 7.60 -12.26
CA SER A 171 -3.85 7.13 -13.40
C SER A 171 -3.17 6.01 -14.20
N ALA A 172 -1.85 6.07 -14.39
CA ALA A 172 -1.10 5.00 -15.05
C ALA A 172 -0.96 3.74 -14.18
N ALA A 173 -0.97 3.86 -12.85
CA ALA A 173 -1.07 2.72 -11.93
C ALA A 173 -2.46 2.07 -12.03
N TYR A 174 -3.54 2.87 -12.08
CA TYR A 174 -4.91 2.37 -12.24
C TYR A 174 -5.07 1.45 -13.45
N LYS A 175 -4.56 1.86 -14.62
CA LYS A 175 -4.55 1.03 -15.85
C LYS A 175 -3.83 -0.33 -15.71
N ARG A 176 -2.99 -0.52 -14.68
CA ARG A 176 -2.23 -1.75 -14.41
C ARG A 176 -2.79 -2.55 -13.23
N THR A 177 -3.89 -2.13 -12.64
CA THR A 177 -4.45 -2.70 -11.41
C THR A 177 -5.54 -3.74 -11.80
N GLN A 178 -5.33 -5.04 -11.51
CA GLN A 178 -5.99 -6.13 -12.28
C GLN A 178 -7.18 -6.95 -11.68
N SER A 179 -7.26 -7.30 -10.39
CA SER A 179 -8.44 -7.97 -9.78
C SER A 179 -8.56 -7.79 -8.24
N PHE A 180 -9.72 -7.52 -7.64
CA PHE A 180 -9.81 -7.11 -6.22
C PHE A 180 -9.85 -8.37 -5.37
N GLU A 181 -8.66 -8.90 -5.04
CA GLU A 181 -8.51 -10.24 -4.49
C GLU A 181 -7.48 -10.31 -3.37
N ILE A 182 -7.79 -11.15 -2.38
CA ILE A 182 -6.88 -11.71 -1.37
C ILE A 182 -5.52 -12.14 -1.92
N ASN A 183 -5.43 -12.53 -3.20
CA ASN A 183 -4.22 -12.97 -3.92
C ASN A 183 -3.06 -11.96 -3.96
N SER A 184 -3.24 -10.76 -3.43
CA SER A 184 -2.19 -9.76 -3.28
C SER A 184 -1.59 -9.63 -1.87
N LEU A 185 -2.18 -10.30 -0.85
CA LEU A 185 -1.61 -10.42 0.49
C LEU A 185 -0.37 -11.34 0.46
N GLY A 186 0.80 -10.74 0.62
CA GLY A 186 2.08 -11.44 0.79
C GLY A 186 2.78 -11.89 -0.50
N VAL A 187 3.70 -12.84 -0.35
CA VAL A 187 4.24 -13.68 -1.42
C VAL A 187 3.95 -15.12 -1.00
N ARG A 188 3.25 -15.88 -1.84
CA ARG A 188 2.62 -17.14 -1.44
C ARG A 188 2.55 -18.13 -2.59
N VAL A 189 2.28 -19.38 -2.24
CA VAL A 189 1.91 -20.47 -3.14
C VAL A 189 0.53 -21.01 -2.75
N GLU A 190 -0.19 -21.59 -3.70
CA GLU A 190 -1.42 -22.33 -3.42
C GLU A 190 -1.10 -23.59 -2.62
N ASP A 191 -1.88 -23.84 -1.58
CA ASP A 191 -1.68 -24.95 -0.65
C ASP A 191 -3.02 -25.28 0.01
N SER A 192 -3.72 -26.29 -0.52
CA SER A 192 -5.05 -26.69 -0.05
C SER A 192 -5.07 -27.27 1.37
N SER A 193 -3.91 -27.53 1.96
CA SER A 193 -3.79 -27.97 3.36
C SER A 193 -3.81 -26.82 4.37
N MET A 194 -3.61 -25.58 3.91
CA MET A 194 -3.54 -24.39 4.77
C MET A 194 -4.89 -23.65 4.84
N PRO A 195 -5.20 -22.99 5.97
CA PRO A 195 -6.34 -22.06 6.06
C PRO A 195 -6.29 -21.02 4.93
N GLY A 196 -7.41 -20.82 4.24
CA GLY A 196 -7.48 -19.92 3.08
C GLY A 196 -6.84 -20.47 1.79
N GLY A 197 -6.39 -21.73 1.77
CA GLY A 197 -5.87 -22.41 0.57
C GLY A 197 -4.52 -21.92 0.08
N VAL A 198 -3.76 -21.18 0.90
CA VAL A 198 -2.49 -20.56 0.52
C VAL A 198 -1.45 -20.63 1.63
N ARG A 199 -0.17 -20.77 1.25
CA ARG A 199 0.98 -20.76 2.17
C ARG A 199 1.93 -19.63 1.83
N LEU A 200 2.28 -18.82 2.83
CA LEU A 200 3.28 -17.75 2.67
C LEU A 200 4.68 -18.34 2.42
N LEU A 201 5.44 -17.72 1.51
CA LEU A 201 6.86 -18.07 1.26
C LEU A 201 7.82 -17.41 2.26
N ILE A 202 7.32 -16.42 3.00
CA ILE A 202 7.97 -15.80 4.15
C ILE A 202 6.99 -16.02 5.29
N GLU A 203 7.30 -16.96 6.17
CA GLU A 203 6.41 -17.40 7.24
C GLU A 203 6.12 -16.26 8.21
N ASP A 204 7.18 -15.59 8.69
CA ASP A 204 7.05 -14.34 9.45
C ASP A 204 7.00 -13.13 8.51
N TYR A 205 5.82 -12.91 7.93
CA TYR A 205 5.48 -11.70 7.20
C TYR A 205 4.26 -11.07 7.89
N PRO A 206 4.46 -10.20 8.91
CA PRO A 206 3.38 -9.68 9.77
C PRO A 206 2.15 -9.21 9.01
N TYR A 207 2.26 -8.17 8.17
CA TYR A 207 1.14 -7.66 7.35
C TYR A 207 0.40 -8.73 6.54
N ALA A 208 1.07 -9.76 6.02
CA ALA A 208 0.43 -10.82 5.25
C ALA A 208 -0.23 -11.87 6.14
N ALA A 209 0.41 -12.26 7.25
CA ALA A 209 -0.13 -13.21 8.21
C ALA A 209 -1.33 -12.62 8.95
N ASP A 210 -1.20 -11.40 9.47
CA ASP A 210 -2.23 -10.69 10.23
C ASP A 210 -3.41 -10.32 9.31
N GLY A 211 -3.09 -9.84 8.10
CA GLY A 211 -4.09 -9.53 7.07
C GLY A 211 -4.89 -10.74 6.59
N LEU A 212 -4.30 -11.96 6.60
CA LEU A 212 -5.03 -13.19 6.28
C LEU A 212 -6.01 -13.61 7.39
N LEU A 213 -5.66 -13.38 8.67
CA LEU A 213 -6.57 -13.61 9.80
C LEU A 213 -7.80 -12.70 9.70
N VAL A 214 -7.56 -11.38 9.62
CA VAL A 214 -8.65 -10.38 9.49
C VAL A 214 -9.48 -10.62 8.22
N TRP A 215 -8.84 -10.97 7.10
CA TRP A 215 -9.56 -11.30 5.86
C TRP A 215 -10.45 -12.53 6.00
N SER A 216 -10.01 -13.58 6.70
CA SER A 216 -10.79 -14.81 6.85
C SER A 216 -12.14 -14.55 7.52
N GLU A 217 -12.17 -13.70 8.55
CA GLU A 217 -13.43 -13.30 9.18
C GLU A 217 -14.26 -12.36 8.28
N LEU A 218 -13.63 -11.42 7.58
CA LEU A 218 -14.31 -10.54 6.62
C LEU A 218 -14.87 -11.26 5.38
N GLU A 219 -14.30 -12.37 4.94
CA GLU A 219 -14.76 -13.06 3.72
C GLU A 219 -15.84 -14.11 4.01
N ILE A 220 -15.70 -14.87 5.11
CA ILE A 220 -16.59 -16.00 5.39
C ILE A 220 -17.91 -15.50 5.99
N ARG A 221 -17.89 -14.48 6.86
CA ARG A 221 -19.00 -14.16 7.77
C ARG A 221 -20.07 -13.21 7.25
N PRO A 222 -19.79 -12.27 6.31
CA PRO A 222 -20.86 -11.55 5.64
C PRO A 222 -21.74 -12.46 4.77
N LYS A 223 -21.24 -13.61 4.27
CA LYS A 223 -21.99 -14.48 3.35
C LYS A 223 -23.34 -14.96 3.93
N PRO A 224 -23.43 -15.48 5.18
CA PRO A 224 -24.71 -15.75 5.85
C PRO A 224 -25.60 -14.51 6.03
N MET A 225 -25.05 -13.37 6.49
CA MET A 225 -25.82 -12.13 6.69
C MET A 225 -26.42 -11.64 5.36
N LEU A 226 -25.63 -11.67 4.29
CA LEU A 226 -26.03 -11.36 2.91
C LEU A 226 -27.11 -12.32 2.43
N HIS A 227 -27.01 -13.61 2.73
CA HIS A 227 -28.00 -14.61 2.34
C HIS A 227 -29.36 -14.37 2.99
N ILE A 228 -29.40 -14.19 4.32
CA ILE A 228 -30.61 -13.84 5.08
C ILE A 228 -31.20 -12.52 4.56
N SER A 229 -30.35 -11.51 4.41
CA SER A 229 -30.70 -10.20 3.88
C SER A 229 -31.34 -10.24 2.49
N ILE A 230 -30.83 -11.09 1.59
CA ILE A 230 -31.36 -11.23 0.23
C ILE A 230 -32.65 -12.06 0.24
N GLN A 231 -32.73 -13.14 1.03
CA GLN A 231 -33.96 -13.94 1.17
C GLN A 231 -35.14 -13.13 1.72
N ASN A 232 -34.87 -12.20 2.64
CA ASN A 232 -35.87 -11.29 3.20
C ASN A 232 -36.28 -10.14 2.24
N THR A 233 -35.72 -10.09 1.02
CA THR A 233 -36.11 -9.16 -0.03
C THR A 233 -36.64 -9.90 -1.25
N THR A 234 -37.74 -9.45 -1.84
CA THR A 234 -38.24 -9.95 -3.14
C THR A 234 -37.38 -9.49 -4.34
N ALA A 235 -36.17 -8.98 -4.08
CA ALA A 235 -35.30 -8.37 -5.06
C ALA A 235 -34.49 -9.42 -5.83
N SER A 236 -34.51 -9.33 -7.16
CA SER A 236 -33.62 -10.10 -8.03
C SER A 236 -32.14 -9.84 -7.70
N PRO A 237 -31.23 -10.81 -7.96
CA PRO A 237 -29.80 -10.65 -7.67
C PRO A 237 -29.23 -9.38 -8.34
N PRO A 238 -28.29 -8.66 -7.69
CA PRO A 238 -28.07 -7.25 -8.04
C PRO A 238 -27.37 -7.05 -9.38
N MET A 239 -28.00 -6.24 -10.24
CA MET A 239 -27.51 -5.89 -11.58
C MET A 239 -26.19 -5.07 -11.59
N TRP A 240 -25.67 -4.68 -10.42
CA TRP A 240 -24.40 -3.93 -10.30
C TRP A 240 -23.15 -4.83 -10.35
N SER A 241 -23.28 -6.12 -10.00
CA SER A 241 -22.16 -7.07 -9.97
C SER A 241 -21.52 -7.31 -11.34
N SER A 242 -22.29 -7.17 -12.42
CA SER A 242 -21.84 -7.35 -13.81
C SER A 242 -21.07 -6.17 -14.40
N LYS A 243 -20.91 -5.06 -13.66
CA LYS A 243 -20.23 -3.83 -14.13
C LYS A 243 -18.95 -3.47 -13.37
N LEU A 244 -18.57 -4.23 -12.35
CA LEU A 244 -17.44 -3.92 -11.46
C LEU A 244 -16.44 -5.08 -11.41
N GLY A 245 -15.61 -5.17 -12.45
CA GLY A 245 -14.42 -6.03 -12.44
C GLY A 245 -13.37 -5.50 -11.46
N GLY A 246 -12.83 -6.36 -10.61
CA GLY A 246 -11.95 -5.96 -9.51
C GLY A 246 -10.55 -5.47 -9.94
N MET A 247 -9.72 -4.98 -8.99
CA MET A 247 -8.37 -4.44 -9.23
C MET A 247 -7.34 -4.75 -8.08
N ARG A 248 -6.15 -5.36 -8.34
CA ARG A 248 -5.21 -5.94 -7.29
C ARG A 248 -4.41 -4.90 -6.49
N SER A 249 -4.15 -5.12 -5.19
CA SER A 249 -3.44 -4.19 -4.27
C SER A 249 -2.26 -4.78 -3.48
N ARG A 250 -1.05 -4.19 -3.53
CA ARG A 250 0.10 -4.63 -2.71
C ARG A 250 0.77 -3.45 -2.02
N ALA A 251 0.51 -3.28 -0.73
CA ALA A 251 1.12 -2.26 0.12
C ALA A 251 2.21 -2.85 1.02
N LYS A 252 3.31 -2.10 1.18
CA LYS A 252 4.24 -2.14 2.31
C LYS A 252 4.68 -0.70 2.54
N VAL A 253 4.92 -0.33 3.80
CA VAL A 253 5.25 1.03 4.20
C VAL A 253 6.75 1.13 4.45
N THR A 254 7.45 2.08 3.84
CA THR A 254 8.73 2.59 4.36
C THR A 254 8.86 4.09 4.07
N THR A 255 8.85 4.92 5.11
CA THR A 255 8.76 6.38 5.00
C THR A 255 10.10 7.02 4.64
N THR A 256 10.22 7.50 3.39
CA THR A 256 11.40 8.24 2.93
C THR A 256 11.06 9.09 1.70
N ASN A 257 10.92 10.40 1.92
CA ASN A 257 10.34 11.30 0.91
C ASN A 257 11.35 11.77 -0.16
N GLY A 258 10.85 12.53 -1.13
CA GLY A 258 11.46 12.68 -2.46
C GLY A 258 12.91 13.20 -2.53
N MET A 259 13.61 12.80 -3.61
CA MET A 259 15.04 13.02 -3.76
C MET A 259 15.34 14.25 -4.64
N ARG A 260 16.23 15.13 -4.15
CA ARG A 260 16.58 16.43 -4.76
C ARG A 260 17.77 16.32 -5.71
N HIS A 261 18.97 16.08 -5.19
CA HIS A 261 20.22 16.12 -5.95
C HIS A 261 21.17 14.97 -5.59
N GLY A 262 20.89 13.77 -6.12
CA GLY A 262 21.71 12.57 -5.91
C GLY A 262 22.17 11.93 -7.22
N ASP A 263 22.84 12.68 -8.10
CA ASP A 263 23.41 12.12 -9.34
C ASP A 263 24.64 11.25 -9.07
N LEU A 264 24.47 9.94 -9.21
CA LEU A 264 25.52 8.94 -9.08
C LEU A 264 26.46 8.90 -10.31
N ASN A 265 26.19 9.68 -11.37
CA ASN A 265 27.05 9.77 -12.55
C ASN A 265 28.18 10.79 -12.42
N TYR A 266 28.13 11.70 -11.45
CA TYR A 266 29.25 12.60 -11.21
C TYR A 266 30.45 11.77 -10.72
N LYS A 267 31.55 11.79 -11.50
CA LYS A 267 32.77 10.97 -11.33
C LYS A 267 33.08 10.73 -9.84
N PRO A 268 33.39 9.50 -9.39
CA PRO A 268 33.38 9.08 -7.98
C PRO A 268 34.46 9.75 -7.09
N ARG A 269 34.32 11.06 -6.91
CA ARG A 269 34.97 11.87 -5.89
C ARG A 269 34.22 11.59 -4.59
N LYS A 270 34.93 11.04 -3.60
CA LYS A 270 34.50 10.75 -2.21
C LYS A 270 33.05 11.17 -1.88
N ILE A 271 32.07 10.32 -2.20
CA ILE A 271 30.69 10.54 -1.74
C ILE A 271 30.71 10.43 -0.21
N CYS A 272 30.21 11.47 0.45
CA CYS A 272 30.24 11.65 1.89
C CYS A 272 28.86 12.02 2.42
N LEU A 273 28.74 12.17 3.75
CA LEU A 273 27.50 12.59 4.42
C LEU A 273 26.89 13.86 3.80
N THR A 274 27.70 14.87 3.46
CA THR A 274 27.20 16.13 2.88
C THR A 274 26.47 15.91 1.55
N ALA A 275 27.02 15.06 0.66
CA ALA A 275 26.39 14.73 -0.62
C ALA A 275 25.10 13.89 -0.44
N PHE A 276 25.07 13.05 0.60
CA PHE A 276 23.84 12.34 0.97
C PHE A 276 22.76 13.31 1.51
N LEU A 277 23.13 14.24 2.39
CA LEU A 277 22.20 15.23 2.95
C LEU A 277 21.69 16.23 1.91
N SER A 278 22.47 16.58 0.88
CA SER A 278 21.97 17.38 -0.26
C SER A 278 21.05 16.60 -1.21
N SER A 279 21.01 15.27 -1.09
CA SER A 279 20.18 14.41 -1.93
C SER A 279 18.77 14.21 -1.39
N ILE A 280 18.57 14.24 -0.07
CA ILE A 280 17.27 14.01 0.61
C ILE A 280 16.39 15.29 0.64
N PRO A 281 15.11 15.22 1.09
CA PRO A 281 14.26 16.42 1.21
C PRO A 281 14.89 17.52 2.09
N THR A 282 14.54 18.78 1.83
CA THR A 282 14.89 19.87 2.78
C THR A 282 14.06 19.76 4.05
N GLN A 283 14.55 20.40 5.12
CA GLN A 283 13.81 20.56 6.38
C GLN A 283 12.40 21.15 6.22
N LEU A 284 12.14 21.97 5.18
CA LEU A 284 10.79 22.48 4.90
C LEU A 284 9.87 21.40 4.33
N GLN A 285 10.31 20.65 3.31
CA GLN A 285 9.54 19.51 2.78
C GLN A 285 9.37 18.42 3.83
N ALA A 286 10.41 18.10 4.58
CA ALA A 286 10.35 17.12 5.66
C ALA A 286 9.29 17.53 6.70
N ARG A 287 9.29 18.78 7.16
CA ARG A 287 8.24 19.28 8.09
C ARG A 287 6.84 19.25 7.48
N LYS A 288 6.66 19.67 6.22
CA LYS A 288 5.35 19.58 5.53
C LYS A 288 4.82 18.14 5.50
N VAL A 289 5.65 17.17 5.11
CA VAL A 289 5.20 15.76 5.05
C VAL A 289 5.04 15.15 6.43
N MET A 290 5.89 15.49 7.41
CA MET A 290 5.72 14.99 8.79
C MET A 290 4.40 15.48 9.39
N ALA A 291 4.06 16.76 9.27
CA ALA A 291 2.80 17.30 9.78
C ALA A 291 1.57 16.66 9.12
N VAL A 292 1.62 16.42 7.80
CA VAL A 292 0.56 15.68 7.09
C VAL A 292 0.50 14.23 7.53
N GLN A 293 1.64 13.54 7.65
CA GLN A 293 1.66 12.14 8.06
C GLN A 293 1.16 11.95 9.50
N ASP A 294 1.51 12.87 10.41
CA ASP A 294 1.02 12.92 11.79
C ASP A 294 -0.51 13.07 11.83
N THR A 295 -1.03 14.03 11.08
CA THR A 295 -2.48 14.26 10.92
C THR A 295 -3.19 13.03 10.33
N LEU A 296 -2.65 12.43 9.27
CA LEU A 296 -3.23 11.28 8.57
C LEU A 296 -3.03 9.93 9.31
N SER A 297 -2.21 9.89 10.36
CA SER A 297 -1.99 8.71 11.20
C SER A 297 -2.68 8.82 12.57
N THR A 298 -3.42 9.89 12.84
CA THR A 298 -4.11 10.13 14.10
C THR A 298 -5.57 9.68 14.01
N HIS A 299 -5.99 8.76 14.89
CA HIS A 299 -7.40 8.39 15.02
C HIS A 299 -8.21 9.50 15.69
N PHE A 300 -9.39 9.80 15.16
CA PHE A 300 -10.30 10.77 15.77
C PHE A 300 -10.95 10.21 17.06
N PRO A 301 -11.35 11.06 18.03
CA PRO A 301 -11.99 10.61 19.26
C PRO A 301 -13.33 9.89 19.06
N ASP A 302 -13.99 10.13 17.92
CA ASP A 302 -15.23 9.51 17.50
C ASP A 302 -15.01 8.41 16.44
N GLU A 303 -13.80 7.83 16.34
CA GLU A 303 -13.55 6.73 15.40
C GLU A 303 -14.37 5.46 15.69
N GLU A 304 -14.83 4.79 14.64
CA GLU A 304 -15.54 3.50 14.71
C GLU A 304 -14.65 2.40 14.11
N TYR A 305 -14.14 1.50 14.94
CA TYR A 305 -13.24 0.42 14.50
C TYR A 305 -14.00 -0.74 13.85
N VAL A 306 -13.29 -1.66 13.18
CA VAL A 306 -13.91 -2.81 12.49
C VAL A 306 -14.73 -3.64 13.48
N GLY A 307 -15.99 -3.91 13.14
CA GLY A 307 -16.95 -4.62 14.01
C GLY A 307 -17.72 -3.72 14.98
N GLN A 308 -17.29 -2.47 15.20
CA GLN A 308 -18.05 -1.48 15.96
C GLN A 308 -19.10 -0.81 15.07
N GLN A 309 -20.13 -0.25 15.71
CA GLN A 309 -21.22 0.45 15.05
C GLN A 309 -21.76 1.56 15.96
N HIS A 310 -21.99 2.73 15.41
CA HIS A 310 -22.54 3.87 16.14
C HIS A 310 -23.88 3.53 16.81
N HIS A 311 -24.07 4.00 18.05
CA HIS A 311 -25.27 3.72 18.85
C HIS A 311 -26.59 4.06 18.15
N LEU A 312 -26.62 5.13 17.33
CA LEU A 312 -27.79 5.51 16.53
C LEU A 312 -28.14 4.51 15.42
N HIS A 313 -27.18 3.70 14.97
CA HIS A 313 -27.34 2.69 13.93
C HIS A 313 -27.60 1.29 14.53
N ASN A 314 -27.43 1.08 15.83
CA ASN A 314 -27.65 -0.23 16.49
C ASN A 314 -29.09 -0.76 16.32
N HIS A 315 -30.06 0.11 16.06
CA HIS A 315 -31.46 -0.25 15.80
C HIS A 315 -31.81 -0.34 14.30
N TRP A 316 -30.84 -0.16 13.39
CA TRP A 316 -31.10 -0.28 11.94
C TRP A 316 -31.35 -1.72 11.49
N ILE A 317 -30.87 -2.71 12.24
CA ILE A 317 -31.08 -4.13 11.99
C ILE A 317 -31.67 -4.76 13.25
N ASP A 318 -32.95 -5.09 13.21
CA ASP A 318 -33.69 -5.77 14.29
C ASP A 318 -33.88 -7.28 13.99
N ASP A 319 -33.08 -7.81 13.05
CA ASP A 319 -33.03 -9.23 12.76
C ASP A 319 -32.14 -9.93 13.81
N THR A 320 -32.76 -10.79 14.62
CA THR A 320 -32.11 -11.45 15.75
C THR A 320 -30.96 -12.36 15.34
N GLU A 321 -31.01 -12.95 14.15
CA GLU A 321 -29.97 -13.81 13.61
C GLU A 321 -28.80 -12.98 13.05
N ILE A 322 -29.06 -11.88 12.35
CA ILE A 322 -28.00 -10.94 11.94
C ILE A 322 -27.30 -10.37 13.17
N LEU A 323 -28.04 -9.94 14.20
CA LEU A 323 -27.47 -9.45 15.46
C LEU A 323 -26.64 -10.53 16.19
N ARG A 324 -27.04 -11.80 16.12
CA ARG A 324 -26.27 -12.93 16.66
C ARG A 324 -24.97 -13.14 15.87
N LEU A 325 -25.03 -13.08 14.55
CA LEU A 325 -23.86 -13.19 13.67
C LEU A 325 -22.88 -12.03 13.87
N SER A 326 -23.37 -10.79 14.06
CA SER A 326 -22.53 -9.61 14.33
C SER A 326 -21.79 -9.73 15.66
N ARG A 327 -22.47 -10.16 16.73
CA ARG A 327 -21.79 -10.43 18.02
C ARG A 327 -20.73 -11.52 17.90
N LYS A 328 -20.98 -12.57 17.11
CA LYS A 328 -19.97 -13.62 16.87
C LYS A 328 -18.75 -13.07 16.14
N PHE A 329 -18.97 -12.28 15.09
CA PHE A 329 -17.90 -11.63 14.32
C PHE A 329 -17.02 -10.71 15.18
N ILE A 330 -17.61 -9.92 16.10
CA ILE A 330 -16.85 -9.09 17.04
C ILE A 330 -15.97 -9.95 17.95
N SER A 331 -16.54 -10.99 18.58
CA SER A 331 -15.78 -11.92 19.43
C SER A 331 -14.64 -12.62 18.69
N GLU A 332 -14.82 -12.94 17.41
CA GLU A 332 -13.79 -13.57 16.58
C GLU A 332 -12.70 -12.56 16.15
N LEU A 333 -13.01 -11.26 16.04
CA LEU A 333 -11.99 -10.22 15.87
C LEU A 333 -11.16 -10.00 17.15
N GLU A 334 -11.78 -10.10 18.33
CA GLU A 334 -11.07 -10.05 19.62
C GLU A 334 -10.07 -11.23 19.74
N GLU A 335 -10.46 -12.44 19.33
CA GLU A 335 -9.54 -13.59 19.23
C GLU A 335 -8.38 -13.33 18.24
N VAL A 336 -8.64 -12.70 17.09
CA VAL A 336 -7.59 -12.32 16.12
C VAL A 336 -6.63 -11.28 16.71
N GLU A 337 -7.14 -10.29 17.45
CA GLU A 337 -6.31 -9.32 18.16
C GLU A 337 -5.41 -10.00 19.21
N ASP A 338 -5.94 -10.94 20.00
CA ASP A 338 -5.15 -11.69 20.97
C ASP A 338 -4.05 -12.56 20.33
N ILE A 339 -4.31 -13.16 19.16
CA ILE A 339 -3.30 -13.88 18.36
C ILE A 339 -2.18 -12.93 17.92
N ILE A 340 -2.52 -11.73 17.42
CA ILE A 340 -1.54 -10.72 16.97
C ILE A 340 -0.74 -10.20 18.17
N ASN A 341 -1.41 -9.87 19.27
CA ASN A 341 -0.78 -9.40 20.52
C ASN A 341 0.15 -10.46 21.15
N THR A 342 -0.19 -11.74 21.01
CA THR A 342 0.68 -12.85 21.44
C THR A 342 1.90 -12.98 20.55
N ARG A 343 1.75 -12.89 19.22
CA ARG A 343 2.87 -12.92 18.27
C ARG A 343 3.82 -11.74 18.44
N ASN A 344 3.32 -10.53 18.68
CA ASN A 344 4.15 -9.34 18.94
C ASN A 344 5.02 -9.47 20.20
N LYS A 345 4.62 -10.30 21.16
CA LYS A 345 5.39 -10.61 22.39
C LYS A 345 6.44 -11.71 22.19
N ASP A 346 6.42 -12.44 21.07
CA ASP A 346 7.38 -13.52 20.80
C ASP A 346 8.74 -12.96 20.35
N ILE A 347 9.72 -13.03 21.24
CA ILE A 347 11.10 -12.60 20.97
C ILE A 347 11.75 -13.27 19.76
N ARG A 348 11.25 -14.43 19.30
CA ARG A 348 11.77 -15.15 18.13
C ARG A 348 11.41 -14.45 16.81
N LEU A 349 10.30 -13.72 16.78
CA LEU A 349 9.83 -12.95 15.62
C LEU A 349 10.44 -11.54 15.59
N ASN A 350 11.00 -11.07 16.72
CA ASN A 350 11.64 -9.76 16.84
C ASN A 350 13.11 -9.73 16.37
N LEU A 351 13.62 -10.79 15.74
CA LEU A 351 15.01 -10.93 15.29
C LEU A 351 15.23 -10.43 13.84
N GLY A 352 15.05 -9.12 13.60
CA GLY A 352 15.20 -8.44 12.31
C GLY A 352 16.37 -7.46 12.21
#